data_AF-A0A2N7B3J9-F1
#
_entry.id   AF-A0A2N7B3J9-F1
#
_cell.length_a   1.000
_cell.length_b   1.000
_cell.length_c   1.000
_cell.angle_alpha   90.00
_cell.angle_beta   90.00
_cell.angle_gamma   90.00
#
_symmetry.space_group_name_H-M   'P 1'
#
loop_
_entity.id
_entity.type
_entity.pdbx_description
1 polymer ?
#
loop_
_entity_poly.entity_id
_entity_poly.type
_entity_poly.pdbx_seq_one_letter_code
_entity_poly.pdbx_strand_id
1 'polypeptide(L)'
;MNYTLIFVFLLTVSTACTKVLEISGPSFKPKPVLVGVLHPDSSLSVRLFMSRAANDTAQYKPISSSAVTFSEDNTVLGKAVHAGDGFYVLTVKPKEGHTYKVQAEIPAYGTVEAEDFLPAFPSYMVTVGDRNSLNANSNPDITLQFKKTDQAYYWIGINATKLSYLAPRECWEVDTTGGALDAECRKYLEKWSTSLSSRSTVFDMFNGTFDELHNYYYFSSLVRLLPEFVKDSQRPEVTFATVGQGGSWTRNHPGEENVLELTVAGPAFDTYLKTSLFSLENQLVDSQGKIQNPFAEPTSASSNVKNGLGIFGARNGKYISLKLNSTVSKN
;
A
#
# COMPACT_ATOMS: atom_id res chain seq x y z
N MET A 1 57.46 -38.89 0.84
CA MET A 1 57.04 -38.94 2.27
C MET A 1 56.35 -37.64 2.73
N ASN A 2 55.67 -36.89 1.82
CA ASN A 2 55.04 -35.59 2.15
C ASN A 2 53.51 -35.58 1.98
N TYR A 3 52.91 -36.54 1.26
CA TYR A 3 51.46 -36.58 1.05
C TYR A 3 50.70 -37.25 2.19
N THR A 4 51.33 -38.17 2.93
CA THR A 4 50.70 -38.89 4.04
C THR A 4 50.46 -37.97 5.25
N LEU A 5 51.37 -37.03 5.52
CA LEU A 5 51.22 -36.02 6.58
C LEU A 5 50.13 -34.99 6.26
N ILE A 6 49.97 -34.63 4.98
CA ILE A 6 48.89 -33.73 4.53
C ILE A 6 47.54 -34.41 4.67
N PHE A 7 47.44 -35.71 4.37
CA PHE A 7 46.18 -36.45 4.50
C PHE A 7 45.74 -36.64 5.96
N VAL A 8 46.70 -36.83 6.88
CA VAL A 8 46.42 -36.91 8.33
C VAL A 8 46.02 -35.55 8.90
N PHE A 9 46.61 -34.45 8.42
CA PHE A 9 46.19 -33.09 8.81
C PHE A 9 44.82 -32.71 8.24
N LEU A 10 44.46 -33.19 7.04
CA LEU A 10 43.14 -32.92 6.44
C LEU A 10 42.01 -33.68 7.15
N LEU A 11 42.30 -34.84 7.75
CA LEU A 11 41.31 -35.64 8.49
C LEU A 11 41.02 -35.10 9.91
N THR A 12 41.89 -34.28 10.50
CA THR A 12 41.66 -33.75 11.85
C THR A 12 40.80 -32.48 11.87
N VAL A 13 40.72 -31.75 10.76
CA VAL A 13 39.96 -30.48 10.66
C VAL A 13 38.44 -30.70 10.44
N SER A 14 38.00 -31.93 10.15
CA SER A 14 36.58 -32.24 9.87
C SER A 14 35.74 -32.60 11.11
N THR A 15 36.29 -32.54 12.33
CA THR A 15 35.53 -32.75 13.58
C THR A 15 35.06 -31.44 14.20
N ALA A 16 34.46 -30.57 13.39
CA ALA A 16 33.75 -29.39 13.92
C ALA A 16 32.44 -29.85 14.57
N CYS A 17 32.50 -30.20 15.85
CA CYS A 17 31.32 -30.48 16.66
C CYS A 17 30.52 -29.17 16.82
N THR A 18 29.49 -28.98 16.00
CA THR A 18 28.58 -27.85 16.14
C THR A 18 27.52 -28.23 17.17
N LYS A 19 27.55 -27.55 18.32
CA LYS A 19 26.48 -27.66 19.30
C LYS A 19 25.40 -26.65 18.92
N VAL A 20 24.29 -27.12 18.37
CA VAL A 20 23.11 -26.28 18.14
C VAL A 20 22.56 -25.91 19.51
N LEU A 21 22.73 -24.64 19.89
CA LEU A 21 22.17 -24.09 21.11
C LEU A 21 20.71 -23.72 20.82
N GLU A 22 19.77 -24.60 21.17
CA GLU A 22 18.35 -24.24 21.15
C GLU A 22 18.06 -23.28 22.32
N ILE A 23 18.18 -21.99 22.05
CA ILE A 23 17.71 -20.95 22.97
C ILE A 23 16.17 -21.01 22.91
N SER A 24 15.55 -21.56 23.95
CA SER A 24 14.09 -21.53 24.08
C SER A 24 13.67 -20.07 24.27
N GLY A 25 13.20 -19.44 23.19
CA GLY A 25 12.57 -18.12 23.29
C GLY A 25 11.35 -18.17 24.23
N PRO A 26 10.89 -17.02 24.74
CA PRO A 26 9.66 -16.96 25.53
C PRO A 26 8.51 -17.61 24.75
N SER A 27 7.67 -18.39 25.44
CA SER A 27 6.54 -19.06 24.80
C SER A 27 5.63 -18.03 24.12
N PHE A 28 5.32 -18.27 22.85
CA PHE A 28 4.44 -17.40 22.09
C PHE A 28 3.05 -17.36 22.74
N LYS A 29 2.59 -16.16 23.08
CA LYS A 29 1.24 -15.92 23.59
C LYS A 29 0.42 -15.24 22.49
N PRO A 30 -0.61 -15.92 21.93
CA PRO A 30 -1.50 -15.31 20.96
C PRO A 30 -2.12 -14.02 21.50
N LYS A 31 -2.11 -12.97 20.68
CA LYS A 31 -2.75 -11.68 20.96
C LYS A 31 -3.91 -11.46 20.00
N PRO A 32 -4.99 -10.79 20.41
CA PRO A 32 -6.01 -10.35 19.47
C PRO A 32 -5.42 -9.38 18.44
N VAL A 33 -5.82 -9.55 17.20
CA VAL A 33 -5.47 -8.69 16.08
C VAL A 33 -6.75 -8.08 15.55
N LEU A 34 -6.79 -6.75 15.47
CA LEU A 34 -7.88 -5.98 14.91
C LEU A 34 -7.42 -5.35 13.61
N VAL A 35 -8.14 -5.60 12.52
CA VAL A 35 -7.86 -5.00 11.21
C VAL A 35 -9.11 -4.35 10.65
N GLY A 36 -9.06 -3.06 10.37
CA GLY A 36 -10.11 -2.33 9.68
C GLY A 36 -9.54 -1.14 8.92
N VAL A 37 -10.11 -0.86 7.76
CA VAL A 37 -9.78 0.33 6.97
C VAL A 37 -11.08 1.07 6.66
N LEU A 38 -11.17 2.31 7.10
CA LEU A 38 -12.29 3.20 6.88
C LEU A 38 -12.17 3.83 5.49
N HIS A 39 -13.31 3.88 4.80
CA HIS A 39 -13.46 4.59 3.54
C HIS A 39 -14.91 5.08 3.41
N PRO A 40 -15.16 6.31 2.91
CA PRO A 40 -16.50 6.92 2.93
C PRO A 40 -17.55 6.19 2.07
N ASP A 41 -17.14 5.37 1.11
CA ASP A 41 -18.07 4.61 0.26
C ASP A 41 -18.53 3.28 0.88
N SER A 42 -17.89 2.85 1.98
CA SER A 42 -17.99 1.51 2.54
C SER A 42 -18.56 1.53 3.95
N SER A 43 -19.22 0.45 4.35
CA SER A 43 -19.71 0.30 5.72
C SER A 43 -18.55 0.16 6.71
N LEU A 44 -18.75 0.67 7.93
CA LEU A 44 -17.84 0.43 9.06
C LEU A 44 -17.68 -1.07 9.30
N SER A 45 -16.44 -1.55 9.23
CA SER A 45 -16.14 -2.95 9.45
C SER A 45 -14.74 -3.16 10.02
N VAL A 46 -14.60 -4.23 10.81
CA VAL A 46 -13.31 -4.75 11.28
C VAL A 46 -13.31 -6.27 11.17
N ARG A 47 -12.12 -6.84 11.03
CA ARG A 47 -11.87 -8.26 11.15
C ARG A 47 -11.01 -8.53 12.39
N LEU A 48 -11.42 -9.51 13.19
CA LEU A 48 -10.75 -9.93 14.42
C LEU A 48 -10.22 -11.35 14.30
N PHE A 49 -8.95 -11.56 14.64
CA PHE A 49 -8.30 -12.87 14.64
C PHE A 49 -7.21 -12.96 15.71
N MET A 50 -6.76 -14.16 16.02
CA MET A 50 -5.62 -14.39 16.92
C MET A 50 -4.32 -14.38 16.13
N SER A 51 -3.29 -13.71 16.66
CA SER A 51 -1.94 -13.80 16.13
C SER A 51 -1.39 -15.22 16.27
N ARG A 52 -0.43 -15.57 15.41
CA ARG A 52 0.27 -16.85 15.39
C ARG A 52 1.77 -16.66 15.51
N ALA A 53 2.49 -17.71 15.89
CA ALA A 53 3.94 -17.69 15.90
C ALA A 53 4.48 -17.59 14.45
N ALA A 54 5.68 -17.04 14.27
CA ALA A 54 6.24 -16.83 12.93
C ALA A 54 6.47 -18.14 12.14
N ASN A 55 6.69 -19.27 12.84
CA ASN A 55 6.87 -20.59 12.25
C ASN A 55 5.57 -21.38 12.10
N ASP A 56 4.43 -20.84 12.53
CA ASP A 56 3.13 -21.51 12.42
C ASP A 56 2.55 -21.29 11.01
N THR A 57 2.23 -22.39 10.33
CA THR A 57 1.66 -22.40 8.97
C THR A 57 0.14 -22.55 8.97
N ALA A 58 -0.49 -22.76 10.13
CA ALA A 58 -1.94 -22.90 10.26
C ALA A 58 -2.69 -21.61 9.89
N GLN A 59 -3.97 -21.75 9.55
CA GLN A 59 -4.83 -20.59 9.27
C GLN A 59 -5.01 -19.72 10.54
N TYR A 60 -5.09 -18.41 10.35
CA TYR A 60 -5.39 -17.47 11.43
C TYR A 60 -6.76 -17.79 12.04
N LYS A 61 -6.81 -17.94 13.36
CA LYS A 61 -8.04 -18.27 14.07
C LYS A 61 -8.92 -17.02 14.22
N PRO A 62 -10.13 -16.98 13.60
CA PRO A 62 -11.02 -15.83 13.74
C PRO A 62 -11.60 -15.74 15.16
N ILE A 63 -11.91 -14.52 15.60
CA ILE A 63 -12.57 -14.23 16.88
C ILE A 63 -14.05 -13.95 16.61
N SER A 64 -14.91 -14.94 16.85
CA SER A 64 -16.35 -14.87 16.53
C SER A 64 -17.25 -14.47 17.71
N SER A 65 -16.70 -14.40 18.92
CA SER A 65 -17.42 -13.98 20.13
C SER A 65 -16.78 -12.70 20.66
N SER A 66 -17.31 -11.56 20.25
CA SER A 66 -16.92 -10.26 20.80
C SER A 66 -18.07 -9.25 20.66
N ALA A 67 -18.12 -8.29 21.57
CA ALA A 67 -18.99 -7.13 21.43
C ALA A 67 -18.19 -6.01 20.79
N VAL A 68 -18.50 -5.69 19.52
CA VAL A 68 -17.82 -4.64 18.76
C VAL A 68 -18.70 -3.41 18.67
N THR A 69 -18.19 -2.27 19.12
CA THR A 69 -18.88 -0.97 19.11
C THR A 69 -18.06 0.04 18.32
N PHE A 70 -18.74 0.82 17.48
CA PHE A 70 -18.14 1.96 16.78
C PHE A 70 -18.65 3.28 17.35
N SER A 71 -17.79 4.30 17.37
CA SER A 71 -18.13 5.67 17.70
C SER A 71 -17.56 6.67 16.70
N GLU A 72 -18.23 7.81 16.55
CA GLU A 72 -17.86 8.99 15.75
C GLU A 72 -17.73 10.18 16.71
N ASP A 73 -16.58 10.83 16.76
CA ASP A 73 -16.28 11.97 17.65
C ASP A 73 -16.76 11.75 19.10
N ASN A 74 -16.44 10.59 19.66
CA ASN A 74 -16.84 10.12 20.99
C ASN A 74 -18.33 9.79 21.19
N THR A 75 -19.15 9.90 20.14
CA THR A 75 -20.56 9.50 20.16
C THR A 75 -20.71 8.07 19.64
N VAL A 76 -21.35 7.19 20.41
CA VAL A 76 -21.57 5.80 20.01
C VAL A 76 -22.53 5.74 18.82
N LEU A 77 -22.09 5.14 17.72
CA LEU A 77 -22.92 4.90 16.53
C LEU A 77 -23.75 3.63 16.65
N GLY A 78 -23.18 2.60 17.29
CA GLY A 78 -23.88 1.33 17.51
C GLY A 78 -22.95 0.14 17.62
N LYS A 79 -23.57 -1.04 17.81
CA LYS A 79 -22.88 -2.33 17.86
C LYS A 79 -22.87 -2.98 16.48
N ALA A 80 -21.72 -3.50 16.09
CA ALA A 80 -21.54 -4.21 14.84
C ALA A 80 -22.08 -5.65 14.94
N VAL A 81 -22.57 -6.17 13.82
CA VAL A 81 -23.07 -7.54 13.69
C VAL A 81 -21.94 -8.44 13.18
N HIS A 82 -21.76 -9.60 13.81
CA HIS A 82 -20.80 -10.60 13.35
C HIS A 82 -21.27 -11.21 12.01
N ALA A 83 -20.46 -11.07 10.97
CA ALA A 83 -20.76 -11.49 9.60
C ALA A 83 -20.05 -12.80 9.19
N GLY A 84 -19.33 -13.45 10.11
CA GLY A 84 -18.54 -14.66 9.85
C GLY A 84 -17.06 -14.37 9.60
N ASP A 85 -16.21 -15.40 9.75
CA ASP A 85 -14.74 -15.32 9.53
C ASP A 85 -14.04 -14.15 10.28
N GLY A 86 -14.57 -13.84 11.47
CA GLY A 86 -14.07 -12.76 12.33
C GLY A 86 -14.47 -11.36 11.90
N PHE A 87 -15.29 -11.19 10.85
CA PHE A 87 -15.81 -9.89 10.43
C PHE A 87 -16.94 -9.42 11.33
N TYR A 88 -16.89 -8.13 11.69
CA TYR A 88 -17.95 -7.40 12.37
C TYR A 88 -18.27 -6.15 11.57
N VAL A 89 -19.54 -5.98 11.21
CA VAL A 89 -20.00 -4.91 10.31
C VAL A 89 -21.09 -4.09 10.97
N LEU A 90 -20.95 -2.78 10.96
CA LEU A 90 -22.01 -1.83 11.24
C LEU A 90 -22.37 -1.14 9.92
N THR A 91 -23.63 -1.26 9.48
CA THR A 91 -24.09 -0.75 8.18
C THR A 91 -24.32 0.77 8.24
N VAL A 92 -23.23 1.49 8.52
CA VAL A 92 -23.13 2.95 8.57
C VAL A 92 -21.92 3.32 7.71
N LYS A 93 -22.10 4.29 6.82
CA LYS A 93 -20.98 4.84 6.03
C LYS A 93 -20.34 5.99 6.82
N PRO A 94 -19.01 5.95 7.03
CA PRO A 94 -18.34 7.03 7.72
C PRO A 94 -18.33 8.30 6.86
N LYS A 95 -18.41 9.44 7.53
CA LYS A 95 -18.35 10.77 6.97
C LYS A 95 -16.94 11.33 7.10
N GLU A 96 -16.54 12.05 6.07
CA GLU A 96 -15.29 12.79 6.04
C GLU A 96 -15.24 13.85 7.15
N GLY A 97 -14.04 14.12 7.69
CA GLY A 97 -13.83 15.14 8.71
C GLY A 97 -14.12 14.70 10.15
N HIS A 98 -14.36 13.40 10.37
CA HIS A 98 -14.68 12.85 11.68
C HIS A 98 -13.64 11.82 12.14
N THR A 99 -13.50 11.68 13.46
CA THR A 99 -12.67 10.65 14.08
C THR A 99 -13.54 9.45 14.43
N TYR A 100 -13.11 8.27 14.00
CA TYR A 100 -13.80 7.03 14.29
C TYR A 100 -12.98 6.20 15.26
N LYS A 101 -13.68 5.58 16.20
CA LYS A 101 -13.09 4.64 17.15
C LYS A 101 -13.86 3.32 17.09
N VAL A 102 -13.11 2.23 17.20
CA VAL A 102 -13.64 0.88 17.37
C VAL A 102 -13.19 0.32 18.71
N GLN A 103 -14.10 -0.31 19.42
CA GLN A 103 -13.83 -1.06 20.65
C GLN A 103 -14.40 -2.46 20.51
N ALA A 104 -13.57 -3.47 20.73
CA ALA A 104 -13.97 -4.87 20.73
C ALA A 104 -13.70 -5.49 22.10
N GLU A 105 -14.77 -5.91 22.78
CA GLU A 105 -14.68 -6.65 24.04
C GLU A 105 -14.56 -8.15 23.73
N ILE A 106 -13.38 -8.71 23.98
CA ILE A 106 -13.05 -10.09 23.64
C ILE A 106 -12.98 -10.92 24.92
N PRO A 107 -13.82 -11.97 25.07
CA PRO A 107 -13.77 -12.88 26.22
C PRO A 107 -12.36 -13.42 26.45
N ALA A 108 -11.90 -13.40 27.71
CA ALA A 108 -10.55 -13.80 28.15
C ALA A 108 -9.36 -12.92 27.70
N TYR A 109 -9.57 -11.94 26.81
CA TYR A 109 -8.51 -11.03 26.33
C TYR A 109 -8.75 -9.55 26.66
N GLY A 110 -9.95 -9.20 27.13
CA GLY A 110 -10.31 -7.84 27.51
C GLY A 110 -10.70 -6.98 26.31
N THR A 111 -10.62 -5.66 26.48
CA THR A 111 -11.01 -4.69 25.45
C THR A 111 -9.80 -4.30 24.61
N VAL A 112 -9.91 -4.52 23.30
CA VAL A 112 -9.00 -3.93 22.31
C VAL A 112 -9.67 -2.73 21.65
N GLU A 113 -8.92 -1.67 21.41
CA GLU A 113 -9.46 -0.44 20.84
C GLU A 113 -8.47 0.23 19.90
N ALA A 114 -9.00 0.94 18.91
CA ALA A 114 -8.21 1.69 17.96
C ALA A 114 -9.05 2.84 17.39
N GLU A 115 -8.39 3.90 16.91
CA GLU A 115 -9.03 5.08 16.36
C GLU A 115 -8.20 5.68 15.22
N ASP A 116 -8.87 6.30 14.26
CA ASP A 116 -8.23 7.12 13.23
C ASP A 116 -9.17 8.23 12.73
N PHE A 117 -8.58 9.26 12.14
CA PHE A 117 -9.29 10.39 11.55
C PHE A 117 -9.54 10.13 10.07
N LEU A 118 -10.79 10.21 9.61
CA LEU A 118 -11.13 10.07 8.19
C LEU A 118 -11.03 11.43 7.48
N PRO A 119 -9.97 11.68 6.69
CA PRO A 119 -9.80 12.99 6.07
C PRO A 119 -10.81 13.23 4.94
N ALA A 120 -11.23 14.50 4.83
CA ALA A 120 -11.93 14.97 3.65
C ALA A 120 -11.02 14.95 2.42
N PHE A 121 -11.59 14.63 1.25
CA PHE A 121 -10.80 14.71 0.02
C PHE A 121 -10.70 16.18 -0.43
N PRO A 122 -9.51 16.78 -0.46
CA PRO A 122 -9.35 18.18 -0.79
C PRO A 122 -9.56 18.44 -2.27
N SER A 123 -9.85 19.70 -2.63
CA SER A 123 -9.91 20.10 -4.03
C SER A 123 -8.55 19.93 -4.69
N TYR A 124 -8.54 19.48 -5.93
CA TYR A 124 -7.33 19.21 -6.69
C TYR A 124 -7.48 19.60 -8.16
N MET A 125 -6.33 19.78 -8.81
CA MET A 125 -6.18 19.91 -10.25
C MET A 125 -5.03 19.02 -10.68
N VAL A 126 -5.27 18.18 -11.68
CA VAL A 126 -4.28 17.34 -12.33
C VAL A 126 -4.16 17.81 -13.77
N THR A 127 -2.96 18.19 -14.18
CA THR A 127 -2.64 18.56 -15.55
C THR A 127 -1.64 17.56 -16.09
N VAL A 128 -1.92 17.03 -17.28
CA VAL A 128 -1.01 16.18 -18.04
C VAL A 128 -0.56 16.97 -19.25
N GLY A 129 0.75 17.25 -19.32
CA GLY A 129 1.34 18.01 -20.41
C GLY A 129 1.56 17.19 -21.68
N ASP A 130 2.33 17.77 -22.60
CA ASP A 130 2.86 17.08 -23.77
C ASP A 130 3.92 16.05 -23.35
N ARG A 131 4.29 15.17 -24.29
CA ARG A 131 5.42 14.24 -24.11
C ARG A 131 6.70 15.02 -23.83
N ASN A 132 7.40 14.64 -22.76
CA ASN A 132 8.63 15.30 -22.36
C ASN A 132 9.83 14.37 -22.57
N SER A 133 10.74 14.71 -23.47
CA SER A 133 11.94 13.91 -23.79
C SER A 133 12.91 13.75 -22.63
N LEU A 134 12.79 14.57 -21.58
CA LEU A 134 13.57 14.45 -20.34
C LEU A 134 13.06 13.34 -19.42
N ASN A 135 11.86 12.82 -19.64
CA ASN A 135 11.29 11.74 -18.85
C ASN A 135 11.55 10.39 -19.54
N ALA A 136 11.62 9.32 -18.74
CA ALA A 136 11.73 7.97 -19.25
C ALA A 136 10.60 7.68 -20.27
N ASN A 137 10.94 7.03 -21.39
CA ASN A 137 10.02 6.74 -22.51
C ASN A 137 9.32 7.98 -23.13
N SER A 138 9.85 9.18 -22.87
CA SER A 138 9.20 10.45 -23.21
C SER A 138 7.77 10.55 -22.66
N ASN A 139 7.56 10.05 -21.45
CA ASN A 139 6.30 10.19 -20.72
C ASN A 139 6.01 11.67 -20.42
N PRO A 140 4.74 12.10 -20.45
CA PRO A 140 4.39 13.48 -20.13
C PRO A 140 4.62 13.78 -18.64
N ASP A 141 4.80 15.06 -18.35
CA ASP A 141 4.73 15.55 -16.99
C ASP A 141 3.28 15.52 -16.49
N ILE A 142 3.09 14.99 -15.29
CA ILE A 142 1.83 15.01 -14.55
C ILE A 142 2.03 15.98 -13.39
N THR A 143 1.33 17.10 -13.43
CA THR A 143 1.35 18.11 -12.36
C THR A 143 0.09 17.98 -11.54
N LEU A 144 0.26 17.74 -10.24
CA LEU A 144 -0.80 17.69 -9.25
C LEU A 144 -0.71 18.94 -8.37
N GLN A 145 -1.79 19.73 -8.37
CA GLN A 145 -2.01 20.83 -7.44
C GLN A 145 -3.20 20.50 -6.54
N PHE A 146 -3.13 20.84 -5.25
CA PHE A 146 -4.21 20.58 -4.30
C PHE A 146 -4.31 21.68 -3.24
N LYS A 147 -5.42 21.71 -2.49
CA LYS A 147 -5.52 22.55 -1.29
C LYS A 147 -4.75 21.92 -0.14
N LYS A 148 -4.11 22.77 0.66
CA LYS A 148 -3.47 22.35 1.91
C LYS A 148 -4.45 21.61 2.84
N THR A 149 -3.90 20.74 3.68
CA THR A 149 -4.63 20.00 4.72
C THR A 149 -3.74 19.80 5.93
N ASP A 150 -4.31 19.94 7.13
CA ASP A 150 -3.55 19.97 8.38
C ASP A 150 -3.50 18.58 9.07
N GLN A 151 -4.41 17.67 8.71
CA GLN A 151 -4.62 16.37 9.38
C GLN A 151 -4.61 15.18 8.42
N ALA A 152 -4.02 15.34 7.24
CA ALA A 152 -3.96 14.28 6.26
C ALA A 152 -2.62 14.16 5.56
N TYR A 153 -2.36 12.97 5.04
CA TYR A 153 -1.13 12.61 4.36
C TYR A 153 -1.44 12.16 2.94
N TYR A 154 -0.62 12.57 1.99
CA TYR A 154 -0.84 12.27 0.58
C TYR A 154 0.04 11.12 0.13
N TRP A 155 -0.63 10.19 -0.53
CA TRP A 155 -0.03 9.07 -1.21
C TRP A 155 -0.45 9.08 -2.67
N ILE A 156 0.52 8.87 -3.55
CA ILE A 156 0.34 8.93 -5.00
C ILE A 156 0.80 7.60 -5.57
N GLY A 157 -0.06 7.00 -6.38
CA GLY A 157 0.27 5.85 -7.20
C GLY A 157 -0.22 6.09 -8.62
N ILE A 158 0.38 5.41 -9.58
CA ILE A 158 -0.18 5.34 -10.92
C ILE A 158 -0.36 3.86 -11.23
N ASN A 159 -1.53 3.54 -11.74
CA ASN A 159 -1.85 2.22 -12.24
C ASN A 159 -2.04 2.32 -13.73
N ALA A 160 -1.53 1.32 -14.46
CA ALA A 160 -1.83 1.14 -15.86
C ALA A 160 -2.73 -0.08 -16.03
N THR A 161 -3.57 -0.04 -17.05
CA THR A 161 -4.36 -1.20 -17.50
C THR A 161 -3.89 -1.67 -18.86
N LYS A 162 -4.11 -2.96 -19.15
CA LYS A 162 -3.88 -3.61 -20.44
C LYS A 162 -4.85 -4.76 -20.58
N LEU A 163 -5.15 -5.10 -21.81
CA LEU A 163 -5.88 -6.32 -22.11
C LEU A 163 -4.95 -7.54 -21.96
N SER A 164 -5.41 -8.57 -21.26
CA SER A 164 -4.67 -9.83 -21.11
C SER A 164 -4.51 -10.53 -22.46
N TYR A 165 -3.37 -11.18 -22.68
CA TYR A 165 -3.15 -12.03 -23.87
C TYR A 165 -4.15 -13.20 -23.99
N LEU A 166 -4.84 -13.53 -22.90
CA LEU A 166 -5.91 -14.53 -22.87
C LEU A 166 -7.26 -13.99 -23.36
N ALA A 167 -7.37 -12.68 -23.61
CA ALA A 167 -8.60 -12.09 -24.09
C ALA A 167 -8.96 -12.61 -25.48
N PRO A 168 -10.25 -12.91 -25.74
CA PRO A 168 -10.74 -13.26 -27.07
C PRO A 168 -10.34 -12.20 -28.11
N ARG A 169 -10.12 -12.63 -29.36
CA ARG A 169 -9.65 -11.77 -30.46
C ARG A 169 -10.57 -10.56 -30.69
N GLU A 170 -11.87 -10.73 -30.55
CA GLU A 170 -12.87 -9.66 -30.64
C GLU A 170 -12.60 -8.48 -29.68
N CYS A 171 -12.05 -8.73 -28.48
CA CYS A 171 -11.68 -7.68 -27.53
C CYS A 171 -10.51 -6.82 -28.01
N TRP A 172 -9.64 -7.38 -28.85
CA TRP A 172 -8.52 -6.66 -29.47
C TRP A 172 -8.94 -5.90 -30.73
N GLU A 173 -10.04 -6.32 -31.38
CA GLU A 173 -10.55 -5.70 -32.61
C GLU A 173 -11.35 -4.41 -32.35
N VAL A 174 -11.70 -4.13 -31.09
CA VAL A 174 -12.36 -2.88 -30.64
C VAL A 174 -11.54 -1.62 -31.00
N ASP A 175 -10.21 -1.75 -31.11
CA ASP A 175 -9.29 -0.69 -31.54
C ASP A 175 -9.63 -0.20 -32.96
N THR A 176 -9.92 -1.15 -33.86
CA THR A 176 -10.15 -0.86 -35.28
C THR A 176 -11.49 -0.18 -35.55
N THR A 177 -12.43 -0.27 -34.61
CA THR A 177 -13.79 0.29 -34.72
C THR A 177 -14.01 1.50 -33.82
N GLY A 178 -13.03 1.88 -32.98
CA GLY A 178 -13.10 3.04 -32.10
C GLY A 178 -14.13 2.92 -30.97
N GLY A 179 -14.53 1.69 -30.62
CA GLY A 179 -15.52 1.42 -29.58
C GLY A 179 -14.93 1.40 -28.16
N ALA A 180 -15.79 1.56 -27.14
CA ALA A 180 -15.41 1.24 -25.76
C ALA A 180 -15.48 -0.28 -25.53
N LEU A 181 -14.59 -0.83 -24.69
CA LEU A 181 -14.68 -2.23 -24.29
C LEU A 181 -16.05 -2.53 -23.64
N ASP A 182 -16.70 -3.61 -24.08
CA ASP A 182 -17.91 -4.10 -23.42
C ASP A 182 -17.61 -4.72 -22.04
N ALA A 183 -18.67 -5.08 -21.31
CA ALA A 183 -18.54 -5.63 -19.97
C ALA A 183 -17.86 -7.01 -19.93
N GLU A 184 -17.90 -7.78 -21.01
CA GLU A 184 -17.30 -9.11 -21.09
C GLU A 184 -15.79 -9.01 -21.28
N CYS A 185 -15.35 -8.16 -22.22
CA CYS A 185 -13.93 -7.89 -22.44
C CYS A 185 -13.25 -7.24 -21.24
N ARG A 186 -13.97 -6.43 -20.43
CA ARG A 186 -13.43 -5.84 -19.20
C ARG A 186 -12.94 -6.86 -18.17
N LYS A 187 -13.42 -8.11 -18.20
CA LYS A 187 -12.96 -9.18 -17.31
C LYS A 187 -11.50 -9.58 -17.56
N TYR A 188 -10.99 -9.30 -18.75
CA TYR A 188 -9.61 -9.59 -19.16
C TYR A 188 -8.67 -8.40 -18.97
N LEU A 189 -9.13 -7.31 -18.35
CA LEU A 189 -8.26 -6.18 -18.04
C LEU A 189 -7.37 -6.51 -16.86
N GLU A 190 -6.07 -6.53 -17.12
CA GLU A 190 -5.04 -6.60 -16.11
C GLU A 190 -4.67 -5.18 -15.68
N LYS A 191 -4.51 -5.00 -14.36
CA LYS A 191 -4.05 -3.75 -13.74
C LYS A 191 -2.70 -4.00 -13.09
N TRP A 192 -1.74 -3.10 -13.30
CA TRP A 192 -0.48 -3.12 -12.54
C TRP A 192 -0.09 -1.71 -12.11
N SER A 193 0.57 -1.62 -10.96
CA SER A 193 1.20 -0.38 -10.51
C SER A 193 2.42 -0.07 -11.38
N THR A 194 2.62 1.20 -11.72
CA THR A 194 3.81 1.67 -12.42
C THR A 194 4.67 2.51 -11.48
N SER A 195 5.99 2.35 -11.60
CA SER A 195 6.98 3.20 -10.95
C SER A 195 6.79 4.67 -11.33
N LEU A 196 7.10 5.55 -10.39
CA LEU A 196 7.08 6.99 -10.55
C LEU A 196 8.51 7.55 -10.59
N SER A 197 8.70 8.62 -11.35
CA SER A 197 9.87 9.48 -11.24
C SER A 197 9.47 10.92 -10.99
N SER A 198 10.32 11.66 -10.29
CA SER A 198 10.14 13.09 -10.09
C SER A 198 11.47 13.79 -9.88
N ARG A 199 11.55 15.06 -10.29
CA ARG A 199 12.67 15.95 -9.94
C ARG A 199 12.37 16.81 -8.71
N SER A 200 11.18 16.66 -8.13
CA SER A 200 10.77 17.40 -6.95
C SER A 200 11.34 16.75 -5.69
N THR A 201 11.84 17.56 -4.77
CA THR A 201 12.39 17.13 -3.47
C THR A 201 11.32 16.99 -2.38
N VAL A 202 10.04 17.03 -2.75
CA VAL A 202 8.89 17.08 -1.83
C VAL A 202 8.30 15.70 -1.51
N PHE A 203 8.95 14.64 -1.99
CA PHE A 203 8.60 13.26 -1.69
C PHE A 203 9.39 12.74 -0.50
N ASP A 204 8.74 11.91 0.31
CA ASP A 204 9.41 11.17 1.39
C ASP A 204 10.28 10.09 0.78
N MET A 205 11.58 10.17 1.02
CA MET A 205 12.59 9.30 0.40
C MET A 205 12.71 7.92 1.06
N PHE A 206 11.80 7.54 1.96
CA PHE A 206 11.86 6.22 2.64
C PHE A 206 11.81 5.03 1.68
N ASN A 207 11.21 5.18 0.50
CA ASN A 207 11.14 4.19 -0.57
C ASN A 207 11.62 4.73 -1.94
N GLY A 208 12.38 5.82 -1.92
CA GLY A 208 12.90 6.48 -3.12
C GLY A 208 14.39 6.28 -3.28
N THR A 209 14.86 6.22 -4.52
CA THR A 209 16.28 6.29 -4.86
C THR A 209 16.53 7.47 -5.78
N PHE A 210 17.74 8.02 -5.77
CA PHE A 210 18.14 9.06 -6.72
C PHE A 210 18.88 8.41 -7.89
N ASP A 211 18.42 8.65 -9.11
CA ASP A 211 19.07 8.23 -10.34
C ASP A 211 19.97 9.37 -10.83
N GLU A 212 21.28 9.25 -10.57
CA GLU A 212 22.28 10.25 -10.94
C GLU A 212 22.43 10.42 -12.45
N LEU A 213 22.17 9.35 -13.24
CA LEU A 213 22.34 9.37 -14.69
C LEU A 213 21.24 10.20 -15.34
N HIS A 214 20.01 10.07 -14.87
CA HIS A 214 18.84 10.76 -15.43
C HIS A 214 18.39 11.98 -14.61
N ASN A 215 19.04 12.23 -13.48
CA ASN A 215 18.79 13.34 -12.56
C ASN A 215 17.32 13.43 -12.13
N TYR A 216 16.79 12.35 -11.58
CA TYR A 216 15.46 12.30 -10.95
C TYR A 216 15.46 11.33 -9.76
N TYR A 217 14.47 11.48 -8.87
CA TYR A 217 14.10 10.47 -7.90
C TYR A 217 13.22 9.40 -8.54
N TYR A 218 13.50 8.15 -8.23
CA TYR A 218 12.80 6.96 -8.70
C TYR A 218 12.10 6.27 -7.53
N PHE A 219 10.87 5.82 -7.76
CA PHE A 219 10.08 5.08 -6.79
C PHE A 219 9.44 3.87 -7.46
N SER A 220 9.70 2.68 -6.94
CA SER A 220 9.18 1.40 -7.48
C SER A 220 7.72 1.13 -7.09
N SER A 221 7.19 1.88 -6.13
CA SER A 221 5.89 1.64 -5.50
C SER A 221 5.13 2.96 -5.26
N LEU A 222 4.13 2.94 -4.37
CA LEU A 222 3.34 4.10 -3.98
C LEU A 222 4.24 5.15 -3.29
N VAL A 223 4.14 6.42 -3.67
CA VAL A 223 4.97 7.50 -3.11
C VAL A 223 4.20 8.32 -2.11
N ARG A 224 4.89 8.82 -1.08
CA ARG A 224 4.32 9.68 -0.04
C ARG A 224 4.88 11.10 -0.19
N LEU A 225 4.03 12.12 -0.08
CA LEU A 225 4.51 13.50 0.00
C LEU A 225 5.01 13.84 1.41
N LEU A 226 6.00 14.71 1.51
CA LEU A 226 6.49 15.24 2.78
C LEU A 226 5.36 15.99 3.51
N PRO A 227 5.03 15.64 4.77
CA PRO A 227 3.96 16.30 5.52
C PRO A 227 4.12 17.82 5.64
N GLU A 228 5.35 18.29 5.82
CA GLU A 228 5.70 19.71 5.90
C GLU A 228 5.39 20.46 4.60
N PHE A 229 5.69 19.86 3.44
CA PHE A 229 5.37 20.45 2.14
C PHE A 229 3.86 20.67 1.97
N VAL A 230 3.06 19.69 2.42
CA VAL A 230 1.60 19.71 2.34
C VAL A 230 0.99 20.76 3.28
N LYS A 231 1.57 20.93 4.48
CA LYS A 231 1.06 21.84 5.52
C LYS A 231 1.43 23.30 5.28
N ASP A 232 2.65 23.55 4.80
CA ASP A 232 3.21 24.89 4.76
C ASP A 232 2.81 25.67 3.50
N SER A 233 2.51 24.99 2.39
CA SER A 233 2.08 25.64 1.15
C SER A 233 0.55 25.72 1.05
N GLN A 234 0.01 26.89 0.71
CA GLN A 234 -1.45 27.08 0.55
C GLN A 234 -2.03 26.30 -0.63
N ARG A 235 -1.23 26.11 -1.68
CA ARG A 235 -1.55 25.36 -2.88
C ARG A 235 -0.33 24.57 -3.31
N PRO A 236 0.00 23.46 -2.62
CA PRO A 236 1.16 22.66 -2.98
C PRO A 236 1.01 22.14 -4.41
N GLU A 237 2.11 22.17 -5.14
CA GLU A 237 2.19 21.71 -6.53
C GLU A 237 3.38 20.76 -6.68
N VAL A 238 3.13 19.60 -7.26
CA VAL A 238 4.16 18.57 -7.48
C VAL A 238 4.05 18.01 -8.89
N THR A 239 5.20 17.85 -9.54
CA THR A 239 5.30 17.28 -10.89
C THR A 239 6.04 15.95 -10.84
N PHE A 240 5.49 14.95 -11.51
CA PHE A 240 6.05 13.60 -11.61
C PHE A 240 5.69 12.98 -12.96
N ALA A 241 6.32 11.85 -13.28
CA ALA A 241 6.05 11.07 -14.48
C ALA A 241 6.07 9.58 -14.17
N THR A 242 5.54 8.76 -15.07
CA THR A 242 5.74 7.31 -15.03
C THR A 242 7.13 6.95 -15.55
N VAL A 243 7.71 5.85 -15.07
CA VAL A 243 8.99 5.34 -15.62
C VAL A 243 8.77 4.27 -16.68
N GLY A 244 7.82 3.36 -16.44
CA GLY A 244 7.42 2.36 -17.44
C GLY A 244 6.71 3.00 -18.63
N GLN A 245 6.48 2.23 -19.70
CA GLN A 245 5.70 2.69 -20.84
C GLN A 245 4.22 2.94 -20.50
N GLY A 246 3.75 2.49 -19.32
CA GLY A 246 2.38 2.69 -18.85
C GLY A 246 1.35 2.04 -19.76
N GLY A 247 0.09 2.46 -19.62
CA GLY A 247 -0.87 2.37 -20.74
C GLY A 247 -0.46 3.39 -21.81
N SER A 248 -0.83 3.18 -23.08
CA SER A 248 -0.38 4.08 -24.12
C SER A 248 -0.94 5.51 -23.96
N TRP A 249 -0.04 6.51 -23.90
CA TRP A 249 -0.40 7.93 -23.90
C TRP A 249 -1.05 8.42 -25.20
N THR A 250 -0.86 7.67 -26.29
CA THR A 250 -1.19 8.10 -27.66
C THR A 250 -1.89 7.04 -28.51
N ARG A 251 -1.78 5.75 -28.17
CA ARG A 251 -2.58 4.69 -28.80
C ARG A 251 -3.82 4.41 -27.97
N ASN A 252 -4.97 4.45 -28.61
CA ASN A 252 -6.21 3.95 -28.05
C ASN A 252 -6.26 2.42 -28.16
N HIS A 253 -5.30 1.71 -27.58
CA HIS A 253 -5.49 0.27 -27.40
C HIS A 253 -6.66 0.08 -26.42
N PRO A 254 -7.69 -0.69 -26.77
CA PRO A 254 -8.87 -0.87 -25.94
C PRO A 254 -8.48 -1.32 -24.53
N GLY A 255 -8.80 -0.49 -23.55
CA GLY A 255 -8.53 -0.80 -22.15
C GLY A 255 -7.11 -0.53 -21.66
N GLU A 256 -6.26 0.15 -22.44
CA GLU A 256 -5.03 0.76 -21.91
C GLU A 256 -5.30 2.17 -21.38
N GLU A 257 -5.32 2.32 -20.06
CA GLU A 257 -5.48 3.61 -19.40
C GLU A 257 -4.39 3.78 -18.35
N ASN A 258 -3.86 5.00 -18.24
CA ASN A 258 -3.10 5.41 -17.06
C ASN A 258 -4.08 6.03 -16.07
N VAL A 259 -4.11 5.51 -14.86
CA VAL A 259 -5.00 5.94 -13.79
C VAL A 259 -4.16 6.38 -12.61
N LEU A 260 -4.22 7.67 -12.30
CA LEU A 260 -3.66 8.23 -11.08
C LEU A 260 -4.53 7.83 -9.89
N GLU A 261 -3.92 7.16 -8.93
CA GLU A 261 -4.47 6.86 -7.62
C GLU A 261 -3.97 7.90 -6.63
N LEU A 262 -4.87 8.78 -6.19
CA LEU A 262 -4.61 9.74 -5.14
C LEU A 262 -5.27 9.27 -3.86
N THR A 263 -4.48 9.04 -2.82
CA THR A 263 -4.96 8.65 -1.51
C THR A 263 -4.62 9.73 -0.49
N VAL A 264 -5.64 10.11 0.28
CA VAL A 264 -5.52 10.99 1.43
C VAL A 264 -5.75 10.14 2.67
N ALA A 265 -4.73 10.02 3.51
CA ALA A 265 -4.67 9.10 4.64
C ALA A 265 -4.80 9.82 5.98
N GLY A 266 -5.50 9.19 6.92
CA GLY A 266 -5.46 9.54 8.34
C GLY A 266 -4.12 9.15 8.97
N PRO A 267 -3.79 9.70 10.16
CA PRO A 267 -2.51 9.45 10.83
C PRO A 267 -2.16 7.98 11.05
N ALA A 268 -3.13 7.15 11.47
CA ALA A 268 -2.85 5.75 11.74
C ALA A 268 -2.62 4.97 10.43
N PHE A 269 -3.45 5.21 9.42
CA PHE A 269 -3.29 4.60 8.11
C PHE A 269 -1.97 4.99 7.42
N ASP A 270 -1.59 6.27 7.48
CA ASP A 270 -0.32 6.78 6.93
C ASP A 270 0.89 6.07 7.53
N THR A 271 0.94 6.01 8.87
CA THR A 271 2.05 5.37 9.60
C THR A 271 2.11 3.86 9.31
N TYR A 272 0.95 3.20 9.30
CA TYR A 272 0.84 1.79 8.94
C TYR A 272 1.36 1.54 7.52
N LEU A 273 0.86 2.26 6.53
CA LEU A 273 1.23 2.08 5.13
C LEU A 273 2.73 2.32 4.90
N LYS A 274 3.31 3.38 5.48
CA LYS A 274 4.75 3.66 5.41
C LYS A 274 5.58 2.51 5.98
N THR A 275 5.26 2.05 7.19
CA THR A 275 6.01 0.96 7.83
C THR A 275 5.80 -0.39 7.15
N SER A 276 4.62 -0.66 6.59
CA SER A 276 4.36 -1.86 5.79
C SER A 276 5.16 -1.88 4.48
N LEU A 277 5.20 -0.76 3.75
CA LEU A 277 6.00 -0.65 2.53
C LEU A 277 7.49 -0.75 2.84
N PHE A 278 7.97 -0.06 3.87
CA PHE A 278 9.36 -0.18 4.31
C PHE A 278 9.74 -1.61 4.71
N SER A 279 8.86 -2.33 5.41
CA SER A 279 9.09 -3.73 5.77
C SER A 279 9.15 -4.64 4.54
N LEU A 280 8.26 -4.42 3.56
CA LEU A 280 8.23 -5.16 2.31
C LEU A 280 9.51 -4.92 1.48
N GLU A 281 9.93 -3.67 1.35
CA GLU A 281 11.11 -3.30 0.55
C GLU A 281 12.42 -3.84 1.16
N ASN A 282 12.51 -3.89 2.48
CA ASN A 282 13.64 -4.54 3.16
C ASN A 282 13.68 -6.07 2.98
N GLN A 283 12.54 -6.70 2.67
CA GLN A 283 12.43 -8.14 2.45
C GLN A 283 12.61 -8.54 0.98
N LEU A 284 12.78 -7.59 0.05
CA LEU A 284 12.91 -7.91 -1.35
C LEU A 284 14.08 -8.88 -1.57
N VAL A 285 13.77 -9.98 -2.23
CA VAL A 285 14.74 -10.98 -2.68
C VAL A 285 15.16 -10.68 -4.11
N ASP A 286 16.39 -11.00 -4.48
CA ASP A 286 16.83 -10.99 -5.87
C ASP A 286 16.13 -12.11 -6.67
N SER A 287 16.40 -12.16 -7.98
CA SER A 287 15.86 -13.19 -8.88
C SER A 287 16.24 -14.63 -8.49
N GLN A 288 17.15 -14.82 -7.54
CA GLN A 288 17.65 -16.09 -7.03
C GLN A 288 17.06 -16.41 -5.64
N GLY A 289 16.13 -15.59 -5.14
CA GLY A 289 15.49 -15.78 -3.85
C GLY A 289 16.34 -15.38 -2.65
N LYS A 290 17.48 -14.69 -2.86
CA LYS A 290 18.33 -14.19 -1.79
C LYS A 290 17.89 -12.79 -1.40
N ILE A 291 17.74 -12.54 -0.10
CA ILE A 291 17.39 -11.20 0.41
C ILE A 291 18.40 -10.19 -0.15
N GLN A 292 17.91 -9.18 -0.87
CA GLN A 292 18.73 -8.14 -1.48
C GLN A 292 19.51 -7.37 -0.42
N ASN A 293 18.93 -7.23 0.77
CA ASN A 293 19.57 -6.71 1.95
C ASN A 293 19.88 -7.85 2.96
N PRO A 294 21.10 -8.42 2.96
CA PRO A 294 21.48 -9.48 3.89
C PRO A 294 21.55 -9.01 5.36
N PHE A 295 21.34 -7.72 5.63
CA PHE A 295 21.27 -7.12 6.95
C PHE A 295 19.87 -6.60 7.28
N ALA A 296 18.85 -6.91 6.46
CA ALA A 296 17.48 -6.52 6.74
C ALA A 296 16.95 -7.29 7.96
N GLU A 297 16.66 -6.54 9.02
CA GLU A 297 15.91 -7.06 10.15
C GLU A 297 14.40 -6.96 9.86
N PRO A 298 13.59 -7.97 10.19
CA PRO A 298 12.15 -7.88 10.07
C PRO A 298 11.62 -6.69 10.88
N THR A 299 11.12 -5.65 10.19
CA THR A 299 10.47 -4.52 10.84
C THR A 299 8.97 -4.80 10.95
N SER A 300 8.41 -4.67 12.15
CA SER A 300 6.98 -4.80 12.35
C SER A 300 6.25 -3.61 11.75
N ALA A 301 5.18 -3.87 10.99
CA ALA A 301 4.24 -2.81 10.63
C ALA A 301 3.69 -2.14 11.89
N SER A 302 3.47 -0.83 11.82
CA SER A 302 2.93 -0.05 12.93
C SER A 302 1.56 -0.57 13.37
N SER A 303 1.21 -0.37 14.63
CA SER A 303 -0.10 -0.73 15.18
C SER A 303 -0.64 0.41 16.04
N ASN A 304 -1.85 0.86 15.73
CA ASN A 304 -2.60 1.79 16.59
C ASN A 304 -3.59 1.08 17.53
N VAL A 305 -3.64 -0.26 17.49
CA VAL A 305 -4.52 -1.06 18.35
C VAL A 305 -3.93 -1.17 19.75
N LYS A 306 -4.65 -0.65 20.75
CA LYS A 306 -4.33 -0.80 22.17
C LYS A 306 -4.79 -2.17 22.68
N ASN A 307 -4.01 -2.78 23.57
CA ASN A 307 -4.21 -4.13 24.12
C ASN A 307 -4.26 -5.28 23.08
N GLY A 308 -3.81 -5.01 21.86
CA GLY A 308 -3.80 -5.98 20.76
C GLY A 308 -2.72 -5.64 19.74
N LEU A 309 -2.90 -6.14 18.53
CA LEU A 309 -2.10 -5.81 17.34
C LEU A 309 -3.02 -5.41 16.19
N GLY A 310 -2.44 -4.84 15.13
CA GLY A 310 -3.12 -4.60 13.87
C GLY A 310 -3.36 -3.12 13.60
N ILE A 311 -4.37 -2.82 12.80
CA ILE A 311 -4.62 -1.47 12.29
C ILE A 311 -6.11 -1.20 12.26
N PHE A 312 -6.49 -0.03 12.76
CA PHE A 312 -7.73 0.62 12.36
C PHE A 312 -7.35 1.94 11.73
N GLY A 313 -7.33 1.99 10.40
CA GLY A 313 -6.84 3.15 9.65
C GLY A 313 -7.94 3.77 8.81
N ALA A 314 -7.82 5.04 8.46
CA ALA A 314 -8.75 5.75 7.60
C ALA A 314 -8.08 6.28 6.34
N ARG A 315 -8.78 6.16 5.21
CA ARG A 315 -8.32 6.72 3.94
C ARG A 315 -9.48 7.17 3.07
N ASN A 316 -9.19 8.09 2.17
CA ASN A 316 -10.08 8.50 1.11
C ASN A 316 -9.31 8.50 -0.22
N GLY A 317 -9.85 7.83 -1.22
CA GLY A 317 -9.21 7.65 -2.53
C GLY A 317 -9.93 8.38 -3.66
N LYS A 318 -9.17 8.75 -4.69
CA LYS A 318 -9.68 9.11 -6.02
C LYS A 318 -8.85 8.41 -7.09
N TYR A 319 -9.55 7.95 -8.13
CA TYR A 319 -8.96 7.38 -9.33
C TYR A 319 -9.24 8.33 -10.48
N ILE A 320 -8.19 8.83 -11.13
CA ILE A 320 -8.28 9.85 -12.17
C ILE A 320 -7.64 9.29 -13.44
N SER A 321 -8.44 9.14 -14.50
CA SER A 321 -7.92 8.77 -15.82
C SER A 321 -7.05 9.89 -16.35
N LEU A 322 -5.82 9.56 -16.73
CA LEU A 322 -4.83 10.48 -17.26
C LEU A 322 -4.85 10.43 -18.78
N LYS A 323 -5.03 11.60 -19.41
CA LYS A 323 -5.00 11.76 -20.87
C LYS A 323 -3.98 12.82 -21.23
N LEU A 324 -3.22 12.60 -22.31
CA LEU A 324 -2.26 13.58 -22.80
C LEU A 324 -2.96 14.93 -23.06
N ASN A 325 -2.28 16.04 -22.75
CA ASN A 325 -2.80 17.40 -22.98
C ASN A 325 -4.18 17.64 -22.38
N SER A 326 -4.37 17.21 -21.13
CA SER A 326 -5.63 17.35 -20.42
C SER A 326 -5.46 17.94 -19.03
N THR A 327 -6.53 18.56 -18.55
CA THR A 327 -6.65 19.02 -17.18
C THR A 327 -7.94 18.49 -16.59
N VAL A 328 -7.84 17.88 -15.42
CA VAL A 328 -8.97 17.40 -14.61
C VAL A 328 -8.93 18.10 -13.28
N SER A 329 -10.02 18.76 -12.88
CA SER A 329 -10.10 19.46 -11.59
C SER A 329 -11.37 19.10 -10.85
N LYS A 330 -11.29 19.07 -9.53
CA LYS A 330 -12.45 19.00 -8.64
C LYS A 330 -12.32 20.05 -7.54
N ASN A 331 -13.35 20.89 -7.41
CA ASN A 331 -13.43 21.96 -6.43
C ASN A 331 -14.00 21.50 -5.09
#